data_AF-A0A9X2IQ54-F1
#
_entry.id   AF-A0A9X2IQ54-F1
#
_cell.length_a   1.000
_cell.length_b   1.000
_cell.length_c   1.000
_cell.angle_alpha   90.00
_cell.angle_beta   90.00
_cell.angle_gamma   90.00
#
_symmetry.space_group_name_H-M   'P 1'
#
loop_
_entity.id
_entity.type
_entity.pdbx_description
1 polymer ?
#
loop_
_entity_poly.entity_id
_entity_poly.type
_entity_poly.pdbx_seq_one_letter_code
_entity_poly.pdbx_strand_id
1 'polypeptide(L)'
;MNAHEIDYHIYGNDMQFVEIELDPGESVVAEAGAFMMMEDGINMETIFGDGSNERKGFVGKLWGAGKRLLTGESLFMTLFSNEHQGKQKVSFAAPYPGAIVPMDLSELDGRIICQKEAFLCAAKGVSLGIAFQRKLGAGFFGGEGFIMQKLEGDGVAFLHAGGTLYERELRPGEGIRVDTGCLVALTQGVEYNIEFVGGVKSAFFGGEGFFFATLRGPGKVWLQSLPFSRLADRLISASGIRNEMNDDE
;
A
#
# COMPACT_ATOMS: atom_id res chain seq x y z
N MET A 1 -13.50 -17.40 1.01
CA MET A 1 -13.45 -17.72 -0.44
C MET A 1 -11.98 -17.76 -0.77
N ASN A 2 -11.51 -18.76 -1.52
CA ASN A 2 -10.10 -18.79 -1.89
C ASN A 2 -9.81 -17.62 -2.84
N ALA A 3 -8.62 -17.05 -2.74
CA ALA A 3 -8.18 -16.05 -3.69
C ALA A 3 -8.07 -16.65 -5.09
N HIS A 4 -8.26 -15.80 -6.09
CA HIS A 4 -8.04 -16.18 -7.48
C HIS A 4 -6.54 -16.45 -7.70
N GLU A 5 -6.22 -17.52 -8.41
CA GLU A 5 -4.86 -17.79 -8.88
C GLU A 5 -4.60 -16.84 -10.05
N ILE A 6 -3.51 -16.07 -10.02
CA ILE A 6 -3.23 -15.08 -11.07
C ILE A 6 -1.80 -15.22 -11.55
N ASP A 7 -1.61 -15.19 -12.86
CA ASP A 7 -0.28 -15.12 -13.47
C ASP A 7 0.16 -13.66 -13.57
N TYR A 8 1.47 -13.41 -13.54
CA TYR A 8 1.99 -12.05 -13.66
C TYR A 8 3.37 -11.97 -14.32
N HIS A 9 3.67 -10.78 -14.85
CA HIS A 9 5.00 -10.39 -15.30
C HIS A 9 5.36 -9.00 -14.77
N ILE A 10 6.56 -8.86 -14.17
CA ILE A 10 7.07 -7.56 -13.73
C ILE A 10 8.05 -7.06 -14.80
N TYR A 11 7.72 -5.92 -15.40
CA TYR A 11 8.55 -5.26 -16.40
C TYR A 11 9.41 -4.17 -15.76
N GLY A 12 10.61 -3.96 -16.32
CA GLY A 12 11.55 -2.94 -15.88
C GLY A 12 12.54 -3.43 -14.81
N ASN A 13 13.58 -2.62 -14.59
CA ASN A 13 14.62 -2.90 -13.59
C ASN A 13 14.49 -1.95 -12.39
N ASP A 14 14.66 -0.65 -12.64
CA ASP A 14 14.66 0.38 -11.58
C ASP A 14 13.31 1.10 -11.44
N MET A 15 12.47 1.05 -12.47
CA MET A 15 11.13 1.63 -12.50
C MET A 15 10.19 0.58 -13.09
N GLN A 16 9.46 -0.09 -12.21
CA GLN A 16 8.71 -1.29 -12.55
C GLN A 16 7.21 -1.05 -12.66
N PHE A 17 6.57 -1.83 -13.54
CA PHE A 17 5.13 -2.04 -13.54
C PHE A 17 4.85 -3.55 -13.59
N VAL A 18 3.70 -3.97 -13.08
CA VAL A 18 3.26 -5.37 -13.11
C VAL A 18 2.10 -5.54 -14.06
N GLU A 19 2.20 -6.51 -14.96
CA GLU A 19 1.11 -7.01 -15.80
C GLU A 19 0.55 -8.26 -15.15
N ILE A 20 -0.75 -8.28 -14.91
CA ILE A 20 -1.50 -9.43 -14.40
C ILE A 20 -2.24 -10.05 -15.57
N GLU A 21 -2.10 -11.35 -15.73
CA GLU A 21 -2.90 -12.14 -16.68
C GLU A 21 -4.06 -12.79 -15.94
N LEU A 22 -5.27 -12.60 -16.45
CA LEU A 22 -6.51 -13.09 -15.87
C LEU A 22 -7.17 -14.06 -16.84
N ASP A 23 -7.43 -15.29 -16.40
CA ASP A 23 -8.30 -16.22 -17.10
C ASP A 23 -9.78 -15.77 -17.00
N PRO A 24 -10.68 -16.31 -17.85
CA PRO A 24 -12.10 -15.95 -17.82
C PRO A 24 -12.71 -16.12 -16.43
N GLY A 25 -13.30 -15.04 -15.89
CA GLY A 25 -13.89 -14.99 -14.56
C GLY A 25 -12.92 -14.60 -13.43
N GLU A 26 -11.63 -14.44 -13.73
CA GLU A 26 -10.66 -13.98 -12.75
C GLU A 26 -10.69 -12.47 -12.57
N SER A 27 -10.17 -12.02 -11.43
CA SER A 27 -10.20 -10.62 -11.05
C SER A 27 -9.01 -10.26 -10.17
N VAL A 28 -8.58 -9.00 -10.30
CA VAL A 28 -7.57 -8.37 -9.45
C VAL A 28 -8.16 -7.09 -8.85
N VAL A 29 -7.80 -6.78 -7.61
CA VAL A 29 -8.19 -5.54 -6.92
C VAL A 29 -7.00 -4.59 -6.82
N ALA A 30 -7.20 -3.32 -7.11
CA ALA A 30 -6.15 -2.29 -7.02
C ALA A 30 -6.72 -0.93 -6.61
N GLU A 31 -5.86 -0.03 -6.12
CA GLU A 31 -6.24 1.37 -5.97
C GLU A 31 -6.41 2.01 -7.37
N ALA A 32 -7.41 2.87 -7.54
CA ALA A 32 -7.70 3.44 -8.86
C ALA A 32 -6.52 4.23 -9.47
N GLY A 33 -5.67 4.82 -8.63
CA GLY A 33 -4.50 5.58 -9.05
C GLY A 33 -3.33 4.73 -9.57
N ALA A 34 -3.37 3.40 -9.37
CA ALA A 34 -2.33 2.48 -9.82
C ALA A 34 -2.55 1.96 -11.25
N PHE A 35 -3.73 2.18 -11.84
CA PHE A 35 -4.06 1.67 -13.16
C PHE A 35 -3.18 2.28 -14.25
N MET A 36 -2.56 1.43 -15.08
CA MET A 36 -1.73 1.85 -16.21
C MET A 36 -2.39 1.57 -17.57
N MET A 37 -2.72 0.30 -17.84
CA MET A 37 -3.33 -0.12 -19.11
C MET A 37 -4.08 -1.45 -18.93
N MET A 38 -5.00 -1.77 -19.86
CA MET A 38 -5.66 -3.07 -19.93
C MET A 38 -6.00 -3.43 -21.37
N GLU A 39 -6.12 -4.72 -21.65
CA GLU A 39 -6.65 -5.24 -22.92
C GLU A 39 -8.17 -5.10 -23.00
N ASP A 40 -8.70 -5.18 -24.22
CA ASP A 40 -10.14 -5.21 -24.46
C ASP A 40 -10.77 -6.43 -23.77
N GLY A 41 -11.86 -6.22 -23.03
CA GLY A 41 -12.57 -7.30 -22.32
C GLY A 41 -12.35 -7.34 -20.81
N ILE A 42 -11.45 -6.51 -20.28
CA ILE A 42 -11.38 -6.22 -18.84
C ILE A 42 -12.45 -5.20 -18.46
N ASN A 43 -13.30 -5.56 -17.49
CA ASN A 43 -14.31 -4.68 -16.91
C ASN A 43 -13.83 -4.08 -15.59
N MET A 44 -14.12 -2.80 -15.35
CA MET A 44 -13.75 -2.07 -14.14
C MET A 44 -14.98 -1.76 -13.29
N GLU A 45 -14.95 -2.15 -12.02
CA GLU A 45 -15.99 -1.80 -11.04
C GLU A 45 -15.37 -1.16 -9.80
N THR A 46 -15.82 0.05 -9.42
CA THR A 46 -15.49 0.62 -8.11
C THR A 46 -16.26 -0.12 -7.02
N ILE A 47 -15.53 -0.73 -6.11
CA ILE A 47 -16.08 -1.47 -4.97
C ILE A 47 -15.78 -0.74 -3.66
N PHE A 48 -16.70 -0.87 -2.71
CA PHE A 48 -16.48 -0.42 -1.35
C PHE A 48 -15.83 -1.55 -0.54
N GLY A 49 -14.63 -1.33 -0.02
CA GLY A 49 -13.82 -2.36 0.64
C GLY A 49 -12.94 -3.12 -0.35
N ASP A 50 -12.56 -4.34 0.02
CA ASP A 50 -11.57 -5.18 -0.69
C ASP A 50 -12.19 -6.22 -1.65
N GLY A 51 -13.52 -6.33 -1.70
CA GLY A 51 -14.21 -7.29 -2.56
C GLY A 51 -14.08 -8.76 -2.11
N SER A 52 -13.49 -9.02 -0.94
CA SER A 52 -13.30 -10.37 -0.38
C SER A 52 -14.61 -11.04 0.08
N ASN A 53 -15.64 -10.23 0.37
CA ASN A 53 -16.95 -10.71 0.80
C ASN A 53 -17.94 -10.75 -0.38
N GLU A 54 -18.16 -11.94 -0.95
CA GLU A 54 -19.29 -12.17 -1.85
C GLU A 54 -20.62 -12.04 -1.11
N ARG A 55 -21.25 -10.87 -1.21
CA ARG A 55 -22.71 -10.77 -1.10
C ARG A 55 -23.26 -9.96 -2.27
N LYS A 56 -23.85 -10.70 -3.21
CA LYS A 56 -24.87 -10.28 -4.18
C LYS A 56 -25.67 -9.08 -3.67
N GLY A 57 -25.62 -7.96 -4.39
CA GLY A 57 -26.37 -6.76 -4.01
C GLY A 57 -26.23 -5.57 -4.96
N PHE A 58 -26.43 -5.79 -6.27
CA PHE A 58 -26.98 -4.71 -7.11
C PHE A 58 -28.30 -4.25 -6.45
N VAL A 59 -28.44 -2.96 -6.14
CA VAL A 59 -29.54 -2.32 -5.36
C VAL A 59 -29.25 -2.09 -3.85
N GLY A 60 -28.03 -1.65 -3.50
CA GLY A 60 -27.74 -1.01 -2.20
C GLY A 60 -27.14 0.40 -2.29
N LYS A 61 -27.05 0.96 -3.52
CA LYS A 61 -26.16 2.07 -3.90
C LYS A 61 -26.47 3.46 -3.31
N LEU A 62 -27.45 3.65 -2.42
CA LEU A 62 -27.75 5.01 -1.89
C LEU A 62 -28.19 5.09 -0.42
N TRP A 63 -28.46 3.98 0.28
CA TRP A 63 -29.00 4.04 1.66
C TRP A 63 -27.95 3.84 2.76
N GLY A 64 -26.72 3.47 2.39
CA GLY A 64 -25.61 3.22 3.32
C GLY A 64 -24.65 4.39 3.53
N ALA A 65 -24.78 5.47 2.76
CA ALA A 65 -23.88 6.62 2.81
C ALA A 65 -23.90 7.35 4.18
N GLY A 66 -25.04 7.30 4.89
CA GLY A 66 -25.21 8.01 6.17
C GLY A 66 -24.74 7.28 7.44
N LYS A 67 -24.53 5.96 7.40
CA LYS A 67 -24.12 5.17 8.59
C LYS A 67 -22.64 4.75 8.59
N ARG A 68 -21.90 4.99 7.49
CA ARG A 68 -20.53 4.51 7.30
C ARG A 68 -19.42 5.49 7.71
N LEU A 69 -19.78 6.67 8.22
CA LEU A 69 -18.85 7.50 9.01
C LEU A 69 -18.44 6.83 10.34
N LEU A 70 -19.07 5.71 10.73
CA LEU A 70 -18.89 5.06 12.03
C LEU A 70 -17.80 3.97 12.06
N THR A 71 -17.23 3.55 10.92
CA THR A 71 -16.12 2.56 10.87
C THR A 71 -14.77 3.16 10.50
N GLY A 72 -14.67 4.49 10.38
CA GLY A 72 -13.40 5.21 10.31
C GLY A 72 -12.74 5.32 8.92
N GLU A 73 -12.80 4.32 8.05
CA GLU A 73 -12.08 4.36 6.76
C GLU A 73 -12.81 3.59 5.65
N SER A 74 -13.06 4.26 4.52
CA SER A 74 -13.58 3.64 3.30
C SER A 74 -12.41 3.45 2.33
N LEU A 75 -11.81 2.25 2.30
CA LEU A 75 -10.93 1.86 1.21
C LEU A 75 -11.81 1.73 -0.05
N PHE A 76 -11.65 2.67 -0.98
CA PHE A 76 -12.25 2.58 -2.31
C PHE A 76 -11.26 1.85 -3.20
N MET A 77 -11.63 0.64 -3.61
CA MET A 77 -10.82 -0.15 -4.51
C MET A 77 -11.51 -0.26 -5.87
N THR A 78 -10.74 -0.55 -6.90
CA THR A 78 -11.26 -0.90 -8.22
C THR A 78 -11.01 -2.38 -8.45
N LEU A 79 -12.07 -3.10 -8.81
CA LEU A 79 -12.02 -4.47 -9.25
C LEU A 79 -11.88 -4.50 -10.77
N PHE A 80 -10.88 -5.21 -11.26
CA PHE A 80 -10.65 -5.45 -12.69
C PHE A 80 -10.94 -6.93 -12.95
N SER A 81 -11.92 -7.22 -13.79
CA SER A 81 -12.38 -8.59 -14.04
C SER A 81 -12.32 -8.94 -15.51
N ASN A 82 -11.84 -10.15 -15.83
CA ASN A 82 -11.94 -10.68 -17.18
C ASN A 82 -13.32 -11.31 -17.39
N GLU A 83 -14.20 -10.58 -18.09
CA GLU A 83 -15.53 -11.07 -18.48
C GLU A 83 -15.56 -11.66 -19.89
N HIS A 84 -14.40 -11.68 -20.57
CA HIS A 84 -14.26 -12.14 -21.94
C HIS A 84 -13.83 -13.62 -22.01
N GLN A 85 -13.94 -14.20 -23.20
CA GLN A 85 -13.34 -15.51 -23.47
C GLN A 85 -11.84 -15.35 -23.73
N GLY A 86 -11.06 -16.26 -23.17
CA GLY A 86 -9.60 -16.25 -23.26
C GLY A 86 -8.95 -15.35 -22.21
N LYS A 87 -7.65 -15.56 -22.02
CA LYS A 87 -6.82 -14.81 -21.09
C LYS A 87 -6.68 -13.35 -21.53
N GLN A 88 -6.82 -12.42 -20.59
CA GLN A 88 -6.70 -10.98 -20.79
C GLN A 88 -5.72 -10.36 -19.80
N LYS A 89 -5.17 -9.20 -20.13
CA LYS A 89 -4.12 -8.55 -19.35
C LYS A 89 -4.54 -7.19 -18.80
N VAL A 90 -4.11 -6.90 -17.57
CA VAL A 90 -4.22 -5.57 -16.94
C VAL A 90 -2.92 -5.23 -16.22
N SER A 91 -2.46 -3.99 -16.35
CA SER A 91 -1.18 -3.54 -15.79
C SER A 91 -1.34 -2.43 -14.76
N PHE A 92 -0.49 -2.48 -13.73
CA PHE A 92 -0.46 -1.53 -12.63
C PHE A 92 0.95 -0.95 -12.42
N ALA A 93 1.02 0.35 -12.19
CA ALA A 93 2.24 1.08 -11.89
C ALA A 93 2.02 2.05 -10.73
N ALA A 94 3.00 2.16 -9.83
CA ALA A 94 2.95 3.16 -8.76
C ALA A 94 3.26 4.57 -9.30
N PRO A 95 2.78 5.64 -8.63
CA PRO A 95 2.93 7.02 -9.10
C PRO A 95 4.34 7.61 -8.87
N TYR A 96 5.32 6.80 -8.49
CA TYR A 96 6.70 7.22 -8.24
C TYR A 96 7.72 6.11 -8.58
N PRO A 97 8.99 6.43 -8.83
CA PRO A 97 10.01 5.46 -9.21
C PRO A 97 10.27 4.42 -8.11
N GLY A 98 10.32 3.14 -8.49
CA GLY A 98 10.65 2.06 -7.57
C GLY A 98 10.46 0.66 -8.14
N ALA A 99 10.63 -0.32 -7.24
CA ALA A 99 10.50 -1.73 -7.53
C ALA A 99 9.17 -2.30 -7.02
N ILE A 100 8.71 -3.38 -7.64
CA ILE A 100 7.51 -4.14 -7.24
C ILE A 100 7.96 -5.48 -6.65
N VAL A 101 7.37 -5.85 -5.52
CA VAL A 101 7.60 -7.14 -4.86
C VAL A 101 6.29 -7.92 -4.77
N PRO A 102 6.23 -9.15 -5.33
CA PRO A 102 5.11 -10.05 -5.12
C PRO A 102 5.21 -10.67 -3.72
N MET A 103 4.08 -10.72 -3.04
CA MET A 103 3.87 -11.29 -1.72
C MET A 103 2.87 -12.43 -1.85
N ASP A 104 3.38 -13.66 -2.01
CA ASP A 104 2.54 -14.85 -1.93
C ASP A 104 2.13 -15.06 -0.46
N LEU A 105 0.86 -14.82 -0.15
CA LEU A 105 0.38 -14.93 1.22
C LEU A 105 0.37 -16.38 1.72
N SER A 106 0.27 -17.37 0.82
CA SER A 106 0.34 -18.78 1.19
C SER A 106 1.72 -19.17 1.72
N GLU A 107 2.78 -18.50 1.25
CA GLU A 107 4.17 -18.66 1.72
C GLU A 107 4.49 -17.78 2.95
N LEU A 108 3.58 -16.87 3.32
CA LEU A 108 3.74 -15.89 4.40
C LEU A 108 2.75 -16.12 5.56
N ASP A 109 2.45 -17.39 5.86
CA ASP A 109 1.51 -17.80 6.92
C ASP A 109 0.12 -17.13 6.79
N GLY A 110 -0.32 -16.94 5.55
CA GLY A 110 -1.60 -16.34 5.18
C GLY A 110 -1.70 -14.85 5.42
N ARG A 111 -0.64 -14.14 5.83
CA ARG A 111 -0.73 -12.71 6.16
C ARG A 111 0.60 -11.95 6.19
N ILE A 112 0.55 -10.74 5.63
CA ILE A 112 1.60 -9.72 5.70
C ILE A 112 1.05 -8.40 6.26
N ILE A 113 1.90 -7.61 6.92
CA ILE A 113 1.59 -6.22 7.31
C ILE A 113 2.40 -5.29 6.41
N CYS A 114 1.75 -4.35 5.73
CA CYS A 114 2.39 -3.39 4.83
C CYS A 114 1.98 -1.95 5.13
N GLN A 115 2.79 -0.97 4.75
CA GLN A 115 2.36 0.42 4.75
C GLN A 115 1.28 0.62 3.69
N LYS A 116 0.26 1.45 3.97
CA LYS A 116 -0.85 1.69 3.04
C LYS A 116 -0.38 2.10 1.63
N GLU A 117 0.54 3.06 1.54
CA GLU A 117 1.04 3.57 0.26
C GLU A 117 1.95 2.58 -0.50
N ALA A 118 2.34 1.47 0.14
CA ALA A 118 3.07 0.40 -0.51
C ALA A 118 2.14 -0.58 -1.23
N PHE A 119 0.85 -0.64 -0.90
CA PHE A 119 -0.09 -1.53 -1.58
C PHE A 119 -0.29 -1.09 -3.04
N LEU A 120 -0.13 -2.02 -3.99
CA LEU A 120 -0.33 -1.75 -5.42
C LEU A 120 -1.62 -2.43 -5.93
N CYS A 121 -1.64 -3.76 -5.88
CA CYS A 121 -2.78 -4.59 -6.28
C CYS A 121 -2.72 -5.97 -5.59
N ALA A 122 -3.80 -6.74 -5.64
CA ALA A 122 -3.84 -8.10 -5.14
C ALA A 122 -4.87 -8.95 -5.87
N ALA A 123 -4.66 -10.28 -5.87
CA ALA A 123 -5.67 -11.23 -6.33
C ALA A 123 -7.00 -11.02 -5.59
N LYS A 124 -8.12 -11.08 -6.32
CA LYS A 124 -9.45 -11.04 -5.68
C LYS A 124 -9.56 -12.20 -4.68
N GLY A 125 -9.96 -11.88 -3.45
CA GLY A 125 -10.04 -12.82 -2.33
C GLY A 125 -8.99 -12.56 -1.25
N VAL A 126 -7.90 -11.85 -1.57
CA VAL A 126 -7.04 -11.23 -0.56
C VAL A 126 -7.83 -10.16 0.17
N SER A 127 -7.90 -10.26 1.50
CA SER A 127 -8.57 -9.28 2.35
C SER A 127 -7.61 -8.18 2.78
N LEU A 128 -8.07 -6.93 2.69
CA LEU A 128 -7.35 -5.74 3.13
C LEU A 128 -8.02 -5.19 4.39
N GLY A 129 -7.24 -5.00 5.45
CA GLY A 129 -7.70 -4.33 6.66
C GLY A 129 -6.65 -3.42 7.25
N ILE A 130 -7.03 -2.61 8.22
CA ILE A 130 -6.08 -1.76 8.97
C ILE A 130 -5.47 -2.62 10.07
N ALA A 131 -4.14 -2.68 10.14
CA ALA A 131 -3.39 -3.30 11.23
C ALA A 131 -3.05 -2.27 12.32
N PHE A 132 -2.70 -1.06 11.91
CA PHE A 132 -2.34 0.04 12.81
C PHE A 132 -2.58 1.37 12.12
N GLN A 133 -3.05 2.35 12.88
CA GLN A 133 -3.18 3.72 12.42
C GLN A 133 -2.75 4.67 13.53
N ARG A 134 -1.89 5.63 13.18
CA ARG A 134 -1.50 6.72 14.07
C ARG A 134 -1.46 8.03 13.32
N LYS A 135 -2.24 9.00 13.79
CA LYS A 135 -2.18 10.38 13.31
C LYS A 135 -0.85 11.00 13.74
N LEU A 136 -0.05 11.45 12.79
CA LEU A 136 1.31 12.01 13.04
C LEU A 136 1.38 13.54 12.90
N GLY A 137 0.25 14.23 13.03
CA GLY A 137 0.15 15.70 12.86
C GLY A 137 -0.35 16.10 11.47
N ALA A 138 -0.74 17.37 11.31
CA ALA A 138 -1.29 17.92 10.08
C ALA A 138 -0.14 18.21 9.08
N GLY A 139 0.16 17.27 8.19
CA GLY A 139 1.16 17.48 7.13
C GLY A 139 1.88 16.21 6.68
N PHE A 140 1.95 15.19 7.54
CA PHE A 140 2.61 13.92 7.22
C PHE A 140 1.59 12.93 6.62
N PHE A 141 1.92 12.30 5.49
CA PHE A 141 1.08 11.31 4.79
C PHE A 141 -0.35 11.79 4.44
N GLY A 142 -0.47 12.96 3.80
CA GLY A 142 -1.76 13.44 3.29
C GLY A 142 -2.82 13.74 4.36
N GLY A 143 -2.44 13.84 5.64
CA GLY A 143 -3.33 14.15 6.76
C GLY A 143 -4.01 12.94 7.40
N GLU A 144 -3.90 11.75 6.81
CA GLU A 144 -4.42 10.50 7.39
C GLU A 144 -3.50 9.91 8.47
N GLY A 145 -2.22 10.29 8.42
CA GLY A 145 -1.17 9.80 9.30
C GLY A 145 -0.54 8.49 8.80
N PHE A 146 0.16 7.80 9.70
CA PHE A 146 0.82 6.55 9.37
C PHE A 146 -0.15 5.38 9.51
N ILE A 147 -0.43 4.71 8.40
CA ILE A 147 -1.35 3.57 8.32
C ILE A 147 -0.57 2.34 7.86
N MET A 148 -0.63 1.29 8.68
CA MET A 148 -0.25 -0.07 8.30
C MET A 148 -1.51 -0.86 8.01
N GLN A 149 -1.53 -1.50 6.85
CA GLN A 149 -2.56 -2.45 6.45
C GLN A 149 -2.10 -3.88 6.74
N LYS A 150 -3.07 -4.76 7.00
CA LYS A 150 -2.90 -6.20 6.95
C LYS A 150 -3.50 -6.70 5.64
N LEU A 151 -2.76 -7.55 4.95
CA LEU A 151 -3.25 -8.32 3.81
C LEU A 151 -3.35 -9.77 4.28
N GLU A 152 -4.52 -10.38 4.15
CA GLU A 152 -4.80 -11.73 4.65
C GLU A 152 -5.46 -12.58 3.57
N GLY A 153 -5.02 -13.82 3.39
CA GLY A 153 -5.56 -14.72 2.37
C GLY A 153 -4.56 -15.76 1.91
N ASP A 154 -4.84 -16.39 0.78
CA ASP A 154 -4.08 -17.47 0.16
C ASP A 154 -3.65 -17.13 -1.29
N GLY A 155 -3.76 -15.87 -1.69
CA GLY A 155 -3.36 -15.38 -3.02
C GLY A 155 -2.14 -14.45 -2.98
N VAL A 156 -1.78 -13.92 -4.15
CA VAL A 156 -0.66 -12.99 -4.29
C VAL A 156 -1.12 -11.54 -4.15
N ALA A 157 -0.38 -10.76 -3.36
CA ALA A 157 -0.46 -9.32 -3.32
C ALA A 157 0.82 -8.70 -3.86
N PHE A 158 0.73 -7.51 -4.47
CA PHE A 158 1.87 -6.78 -5.01
C PHE A 158 2.06 -5.51 -4.21
N LEU A 159 3.28 -5.31 -3.72
CA LEU A 159 3.68 -4.09 -3.05
C LEU A 159 4.67 -3.31 -3.92
N HIS A 160 4.64 -2.00 -3.80
CA HIS A 160 5.61 -1.10 -4.40
C HIS A 160 6.55 -0.52 -3.34
N ALA A 161 7.83 -0.47 -3.66
CA ALA A 161 8.88 0.12 -2.84
C ALA A 161 9.60 1.22 -3.62
N GLY A 162 9.48 2.47 -3.15
CA GLY A 162 10.07 3.62 -3.80
C GLY A 162 11.61 3.62 -3.78
N GLY A 163 12.22 3.83 -4.93
CA GLY A 163 13.65 3.68 -5.12
C GLY A 163 14.07 2.21 -5.08
N THR A 164 14.98 1.86 -4.17
CA THR A 164 15.53 0.50 -4.06
C THR A 164 14.85 -0.27 -2.94
N LEU A 165 14.38 -1.47 -3.25
CA LEU A 165 13.89 -2.44 -2.29
C LEU A 165 15.06 -3.09 -1.54
N TYR A 166 14.94 -3.18 -0.22
CA TYR A 166 15.87 -3.92 0.64
C TYR A 166 15.11 -4.88 1.56
N GLU A 167 15.25 -6.18 1.32
CA GLU A 167 14.74 -7.23 2.20
C GLU A 167 15.77 -7.57 3.28
N ARG A 168 15.31 -7.69 4.52
CA ARG A 168 16.15 -8.10 5.64
C ARG A 168 15.41 -9.07 6.56
N GLU A 169 16.07 -10.17 6.87
CA GLU A 169 15.65 -11.07 7.95
C GLU A 169 16.21 -10.58 9.28
N LEU A 170 15.34 -10.47 10.29
CA LEU A 170 15.68 -10.14 11.67
C LEU A 170 15.62 -11.41 12.50
N ARG A 171 16.71 -11.74 13.19
CA ARG A 171 16.76 -12.86 14.13
C ARG A 171 15.90 -12.59 15.37
N PRO A 172 15.55 -13.62 16.17
CA PRO A 172 14.87 -13.41 17.44
C PRO A 172 15.60 -12.38 18.31
N GLY A 173 14.92 -11.31 18.69
CA GLY A 173 15.47 -10.23 19.50
C GLY A 173 16.39 -9.24 18.78
N GLU A 174 16.76 -9.47 17.51
CA GLU A 174 17.48 -8.49 16.69
C GLU A 174 16.57 -7.29 16.40
N GLY A 175 17.09 -6.08 16.58
CA GLY A 175 16.32 -4.86 16.41
C GLY A 175 17.00 -3.86 15.48
N ILE A 176 16.19 -3.13 14.71
CA ILE A 176 16.62 -2.02 13.86
C ILE A 176 15.70 -0.81 14.06
N ARG A 177 16.21 0.38 13.76
CA ARG A 177 15.42 1.62 13.71
C ARG A 177 15.37 2.10 12.27
N VAL A 178 14.18 2.42 11.79
CA VAL A 178 13.91 2.77 10.40
C VAL A 178 13.09 4.05 10.38
N ASP A 179 13.39 4.98 9.48
CA ASP A 179 12.47 6.09 9.16
C ASP A 179 11.09 5.50 8.81
N THR A 180 10.00 6.03 9.37
CA THR A 180 8.68 5.42 9.21
C THR A 180 8.22 5.34 7.76
N GLY A 181 8.58 6.31 6.91
CA GLY A 181 8.25 6.24 5.49
C GLY A 181 9.02 5.15 4.75
N CYS A 182 10.18 4.75 5.25
CA CYS A 182 11.01 3.72 4.59
C CYS A 182 10.54 2.28 4.86
N LEU A 183 9.53 2.07 5.71
CA LEU A 183 8.97 0.73 5.97
C LEU A 183 7.93 0.39 4.90
N VAL A 184 8.21 -0.64 4.09
CA VAL A 184 7.27 -1.16 3.08
C VAL A 184 6.37 -2.22 3.71
N ALA A 185 6.96 -3.25 4.31
CA ALA A 185 6.23 -4.38 4.89
C ALA A 185 7.03 -5.13 5.96
N LEU A 186 6.32 -5.94 6.74
CA LEU A 186 6.88 -6.85 7.74
C LEU A 186 6.01 -8.09 7.93
N THR A 187 6.65 -9.21 8.24
CA THR A 187 5.97 -10.45 8.65
C THR A 187 5.41 -10.34 10.07
N GLN A 188 4.39 -11.12 10.39
CA GLN A 188 3.64 -11.08 11.66
C GLN A 188 4.49 -11.25 12.93
N GLY A 189 5.64 -11.95 12.84
CA GLY A 189 6.55 -12.15 13.97
C GLY A 189 7.37 -10.91 14.36
N VAL A 190 7.40 -9.88 13.51
CA VAL A 190 8.18 -8.65 13.76
C VAL A 190 7.36 -7.69 14.60
N GLU A 191 7.85 -7.38 15.79
CA GLU A 191 7.33 -6.30 16.62
C GLU A 191 7.69 -4.95 16.01
N TYR A 192 6.75 -4.02 15.95
CA TYR A 192 7.00 -2.66 15.49
C TYR A 192 6.40 -1.61 16.43
N ASN A 193 7.14 -0.54 16.67
CA ASN A 193 6.70 0.60 17.47
C ASN A 193 7.09 1.91 16.80
N ILE A 194 6.16 2.87 16.74
CA ILE A 194 6.41 4.20 16.16
C ILE A 194 6.79 5.17 17.28
N GLU A 195 7.91 5.86 17.12
CA GLU A 195 8.46 6.77 18.12
C GLU A 195 8.73 8.14 17.49
N PHE A 196 8.37 9.20 18.22
CA PHE A 196 8.69 10.57 17.84
C PHE A 196 10.02 10.98 18.44
N VAL A 197 10.92 11.55 17.63
CA VAL A 197 12.16 12.15 18.11
C VAL A 197 12.06 13.66 17.99
N GLY A 198 11.81 14.32 19.13
CA GLY A 198 11.93 15.76 19.24
C GLY A 198 13.38 16.21 19.34
N GLY A 199 13.66 17.46 18.97
CA GLY A 199 14.95 18.13 19.24
C GLY A 199 16.08 17.82 18.25
N VAL A 200 15.90 16.91 17.30
CA VAL A 200 16.80 16.77 16.15
C VAL A 200 16.39 17.78 15.10
N LYS A 201 17.15 18.88 14.96
CA LYS A 201 16.96 19.82 13.84
C LYS A 201 17.27 19.12 12.52
N SER A 202 16.25 18.56 11.88
CA SER A 202 16.38 18.12 10.50
C SER A 202 16.17 19.31 9.58
N ALA A 203 17.22 19.69 8.85
CA ALA A 203 17.13 20.68 7.76
C ALA A 203 16.11 20.27 6.69
N PHE A 204 15.71 19.00 6.67
CA PHE A 204 14.81 18.41 5.69
C PHE A 204 13.33 18.49 6.08
N PHE A 205 13.04 18.69 7.36
CA PHE A 205 11.68 18.85 7.89
C PHE A 205 11.44 20.26 8.49
N GLY A 206 12.24 21.26 8.09
CA GLY A 206 12.08 22.62 8.61
C GLY A 206 12.38 22.77 10.11
N GLY A 207 13.13 21.83 10.71
CA GLY A 207 13.41 21.81 12.15
C GLY A 207 12.38 21.06 13.00
N GLU A 208 11.34 20.48 12.38
CA GLU A 208 10.38 19.60 13.06
C GLU A 208 10.99 18.21 13.26
N GLY A 209 10.65 17.58 14.40
CA GLY A 209 11.13 16.24 14.74
C GLY A 209 10.71 15.20 13.70
N PHE A 210 11.40 14.06 13.67
CA PHE A 210 11.06 12.96 12.75
C PHE A 210 10.54 11.76 13.52
N PHE A 211 9.72 10.94 12.84
CA PHE A 211 9.25 9.66 13.38
C PHE A 211 10.16 8.53 12.87
N PHE A 212 10.46 7.58 13.75
CA PHE A 212 11.07 6.31 13.34
C PHE A 212 10.24 5.12 13.87
N ALA A 213 10.33 4.00 13.18
CA ALA A 213 9.84 2.71 13.61
C ALA A 213 11.01 1.91 14.24
N THR A 214 10.85 1.44 15.47
CA THR A 214 11.66 0.36 16.04
C THR A 214 11.07 -0.95 15.55
N LEU A 215 11.84 -1.77 14.85
CA LEU A 215 11.46 -3.11 14.39
C LEU A 215 12.28 -4.16 15.16
N ARG A 216 11.66 -5.22 15.67
CA ARG A 216 12.35 -6.30 16.39
C ARG A 216 11.85 -7.67 15.94
N GLY A 217 12.79 -8.54 15.58
CA GLY A 217 12.50 -9.89 15.09
C GLY A 217 12.06 -10.89 16.17
N PRO A 218 11.64 -12.09 15.74
CA PRO A 218 12.00 -12.70 14.46
C PRO A 218 11.07 -12.37 13.28
N GLY A 219 11.63 -12.32 12.07
CA GLY A 219 10.87 -12.26 10.83
C GLY A 219 11.53 -11.41 9.74
N LYS A 220 10.83 -11.23 8.63
CA LYS A 220 11.32 -10.42 7.50
C LYS A 220 10.73 -9.02 7.51
N VAL A 221 11.53 -8.07 7.05
CA VAL A 221 11.12 -6.69 6.78
C VAL A 221 11.55 -6.30 5.38
N TRP A 222 10.71 -5.52 4.71
CA TRP A 222 10.98 -4.91 3.42
C TRP A 222 11.05 -3.41 3.60
N LEU A 223 12.15 -2.82 3.14
CA LEU A 223 12.45 -1.40 3.27
C LEU A 223 12.61 -0.76 1.89
N GLN A 224 12.36 0.55 1.82
CA GLN A 224 12.55 1.36 0.61
C GLN A 224 13.51 2.52 0.87
N SER A 225 14.30 2.90 -0.13
CA SER A 225 15.29 3.97 -0.01
C SER A 225 14.70 5.37 -0.26
N LEU A 226 13.63 5.46 -1.06
CA LEU A 226 12.99 6.71 -1.44
C LEU A 226 11.48 6.66 -1.14
N PRO A 227 11.06 6.95 0.10
CA PRO A 227 9.65 7.04 0.43
C PRO A 227 8.98 8.24 -0.23
N PHE A 228 7.74 8.04 -0.69
CA PHE A 228 6.98 9.06 -1.39
C PHE A 228 6.77 10.31 -0.52
N SER A 229 6.47 10.14 0.76
CA SER A 229 6.36 11.25 1.72
C SER A 229 7.61 12.14 1.75
N ARG A 230 8.80 11.54 1.82
CA ARG A 230 10.06 12.28 1.76
C ARG A 230 10.24 13.01 0.44
N LEU A 231 9.91 12.37 -0.69
CA LEU A 231 9.99 13.00 -2.01
C LEU A 231 9.03 14.20 -2.11
N ALA A 232 7.78 14.03 -1.69
CA ALA A 232 6.75 15.07 -1.69
C ALA A 232 7.14 16.25 -0.79
N ASP A 233 7.59 15.98 0.44
CA ASP A 233 8.05 17.01 1.38
C ASP A 233 9.20 17.85 0.79
N ARG A 234 10.10 17.22 0.03
CA ARG A 234 11.19 17.94 -0.64
C ARG A 234 10.71 18.79 -1.80
N LEU A 235 9.79 18.30 -2.61
CA LEU A 235 9.23 19.08 -3.70
C LEU A 235 8.48 20.31 -3.17
N ILE A 236 7.68 20.14 -2.11
CA ILE A 236 6.95 21.25 -1.46
C ILE A 236 7.92 22.25 -0.82
N SER A 237 8.95 21.77 -0.14
CA SER A 237 9.95 22.66 0.47
C SER A 237 10.75 23.43 -0.59
N ALA A 238 11.03 22.81 -1.74
CA ALA A 238 11.77 23.44 -2.83
C ALA A 238 10.91 24.38 -3.69
N SER A 239 9.59 24.18 -3.75
CA SER A 239 8.68 25.03 -4.53
C SER A 239 8.35 26.37 -3.89
N GLY A 240 8.78 26.61 -2.63
CA GLY A 240 8.55 27.87 -1.92
C GLY A 240 7.14 28.04 -1.33
N ILE A 241 6.24 27.07 -1.56
CA ILE A 241 4.83 27.10 -1.09
C ILE A 241 4.75 27.21 0.45
N ARG A 242 5.78 26.75 1.17
CA ARG A 242 5.83 26.82 2.65
C ARG A 242 6.06 28.24 3.20
N ASN A 243 6.56 29.18 2.39
CA ASN A 243 6.77 30.56 2.84
C ASN A 243 5.48 31.39 2.84
N GLU A 244 4.52 31.11 1.96
CA GLU A 244 3.30 31.92 1.86
C GLU A 244 2.28 31.60 2.97
N MET A 245 2.29 30.39 3.54
CA MET A 245 1.36 30.01 4.62
C MET A 245 1.73 30.55 6.01
N ASN A 246 2.96 31.03 6.20
CA ASN A 246 3.42 31.57 7.49
C ASN A 246 3.40 33.12 7.53
N ASP A 247 3.07 33.78 6.43
CA ASP A 247 3.01 35.24 6.34
C ASP A 247 1.59 35.80 6.62
N ASP A 248 0.61 34.92 6.90
CA ASP A 248 -0.79 35.27 7.19
C ASP A 248 -1.22 35.11 8.67
N GLU A 249 -0.27 35.00 9.62
CA GLU A 249 -0.51 35.14 11.08
C GLU A 249 0.13 36.41 11.66
#